data_AF-A0A0L7LNU2-F1
#
_entry.id   AF-A0A0L7LNU2-F1
#
_cell.length_a   1.000
_cell.length_b   1.000
_cell.length_c   1.000
_cell.angle_alpha   90.00
_cell.angle_beta   90.00
_cell.angle_gamma   90.00
#
_symmetry.space_group_name_H-M   'P 1'
#
loop_
_entity.id
_entity.type
_entity.pdbx_description
1 polymer ?
#
loop_
_entity_poly.entity_id
_entity_poly.type
_entity_poly.pdbx_seq_one_letter_code
_entity_poly.pdbx_strand_id
1 'polypeptide(L)'
;MEQIRRIMRPTDVPDQGLLCDLLWSDPDKDTAGWGENDRGVSFTFGTEVVGKFLSKHEFDLICRAHQVVEDGYEFFAKRQLVTLFSAPNYCGEFDNA
;
A
#
# COMPACT_ATOMS: atom_id res chain seq x y z
N MET A 1 3.94 -13.88 6.86
CA MET A 1 4.07 -13.04 8.09
C MET A 1 5.41 -13.19 8.82
N GLU A 2 5.99 -14.38 8.93
CA GLU A 2 7.25 -14.58 9.68
C GLU A 2 8.44 -13.77 9.15
N GLN A 3 8.53 -13.54 7.83
CA GLN A 3 9.57 -12.71 7.22
C GLN A 3 9.61 -11.29 7.81
N ILE A 4 8.45 -10.68 8.10
CA ILE A 4 8.35 -9.34 8.68
C ILE A 4 8.84 -9.35 10.13
N ARG A 5 8.47 -10.38 10.91
CA ARG A 5 8.86 -10.51 12.32
C ARG A 5 10.37 -10.68 12.51
N ARG A 6 11.06 -11.20 11.49
CA ARG A 6 12.51 -11.43 11.48
C ARG A 6 13.33 -10.22 11.05
N ILE A 7 12.69 -9.11 10.66
CA ILE A 7 13.42 -7.86 10.37
C ILE A 7 14.01 -7.35 11.69
N MET A 8 15.33 -7.40 11.79
CA MET A 8 16.08 -6.91 12.96
C MET A 8 15.98 -5.40 13.05
N ARG A 9 15.80 -4.89 14.27
CA ARG A 9 15.72 -3.45 14.56
C ARG A 9 16.87 -3.05 15.52
N PRO A 10 17.48 -1.86 15.37
CA PRO A 10 17.21 -0.87 14.33
C PRO A 10 17.76 -1.28 12.96
N THR A 11 17.11 -0.85 11.88
CA THR A 11 17.58 -1.00 10.50
C THR A 11 17.18 0.24 9.73
N ASP A 12 17.97 0.59 8.72
CA ASP A 12 17.57 1.56 7.71
C ASP A 12 16.56 0.92 6.73
N VAL A 13 15.85 1.76 5.97
CA VAL A 13 14.99 1.31 4.87
C VAL A 13 15.87 1.03 3.65
N PRO A 14 15.94 -0.21 3.14
CA PRO A 14 16.73 -0.53 1.96
C PRO A 14 16.11 0.06 0.69
N ASP A 15 16.90 0.23 -0.36
CA ASP A 15 16.41 0.72 -1.67
C ASP A 15 15.44 -0.24 -2.36
N GLN A 16 15.50 -1.54 -2.03
CA GLN A 16 14.68 -2.59 -2.64
C GLN A 16 14.36 -3.74 -1.66
N GLY A 17 13.34 -4.52 -2.00
CA GLY A 17 12.93 -5.73 -1.28
C GLY A 17 11.91 -5.46 -0.17
N LEU A 18 11.64 -6.49 0.65
CA LEU A 18 10.45 -6.55 1.51
C LEU A 18 10.19 -5.29 2.35
N LEU A 19 11.20 -4.75 3.04
CA LEU A 19 10.99 -3.57 3.89
C LEU A 19 10.70 -2.31 3.07
N CYS A 20 11.35 -2.15 1.91
CA CYS A 20 11.04 -1.09 0.96
C CYS A 20 9.59 -1.23 0.46
N ASP A 21 9.21 -2.44 0.03
CA ASP A 21 7.89 -2.69 -0.56
C ASP A 21 6.74 -2.49 0.44
N LEU A 22 6.94 -2.85 1.71
CA LEU A 22 5.95 -2.60 2.77
C LEU A 22 5.70 -1.11 3.01
N LEU A 23 6.65 -0.24 2.68
CA LEU A 23 6.58 1.19 2.93
C LEU A 23 6.22 2.01 1.69
N TRP A 24 6.57 1.53 0.49
CA TRP A 24 6.54 2.31 -0.75
C TRP A 24 5.66 1.76 -1.87
N SER A 25 5.11 0.55 -1.74
CA SER A 25 4.21 0.00 -2.76
C SER A 25 2.82 0.64 -2.73
N ASP A 26 2.15 0.69 -3.88
CA ASP A 26 0.80 1.25 -4.02
C ASP A 26 -0.18 0.31 -4.76
N PRO A 27 -1.47 0.29 -4.36
CA PRO A 27 -2.50 -0.36 -5.16
C PRO A 27 -2.76 0.43 -6.46
N ASP A 28 -2.96 -0.29 -7.56
CA ASP A 28 -3.34 0.29 -8.85
C ASP A 28 -4.41 -0.58 -9.53
N LYS A 29 -5.49 0.07 -10.01
CA LYS A 29 -6.62 -0.57 -10.70
C LYS A 29 -6.28 -1.01 -12.12
N ASP A 30 -5.34 -0.32 -12.76
CA ASP A 30 -4.96 -0.55 -14.15
C ASP A 30 -3.82 -1.58 -14.26
N THR A 31 -3.16 -1.89 -13.13
CA THR A 31 -2.12 -2.92 -13.02
C THR A 31 -2.71 -4.33 -12.87
N ALA A 32 -2.34 -5.22 -13.78
CA ALA A 32 -2.58 -6.66 -13.66
C ALA A 32 -1.39 -7.35 -12.98
N GLY A 33 -1.56 -7.80 -11.73
CA GLY A 33 -0.48 -8.41 -10.97
C GLY A 33 0.42 -7.36 -10.33
N TRP A 34 1.67 -7.27 -10.79
CA TRP A 34 2.67 -6.28 -10.33
C TRP A 34 3.07 -5.37 -11.49
N GLY A 35 3.22 -4.08 -11.21
CA GLY A 35 3.59 -3.06 -12.20
C GLY A 35 4.71 -2.15 -11.71
N GLU A 36 5.22 -1.32 -12.61
CA GLU A 36 6.15 -0.24 -12.25
C GLU A 36 5.42 0.81 -11.42
N ASN A 37 6.16 1.44 -10.50
CA ASN A 37 5.64 2.51 -9.65
C ASN A 37 6.17 3.86 -10.13
N ASP A 38 5.28 4.78 -10.45
CA ASP A 38 5.61 6.15 -10.89
C ASP A 38 6.40 6.95 -9.84
N ARG A 39 6.44 6.47 -8.59
CA ARG A 39 7.32 7.01 -7.54
C ARG A 39 8.80 6.72 -7.78
N GLY A 40 9.14 5.83 -8.71
CA GLY A 40 10.51 5.39 -8.97
C GLY A 40 11.08 4.45 -7.89
N VAL A 41 10.23 3.94 -6.99
CA VAL A 41 10.60 3.04 -5.89
C VAL A 41 9.51 2.00 -5.66
N SER A 42 9.91 0.76 -5.36
CA SER A 42 9.01 -0.38 -5.21
C SER A 42 8.10 -0.60 -6.45
N PHE A 43 6.91 -1.14 -6.24
CA PHE A 43 6.00 -1.62 -7.29
C PHE A 43 4.56 -1.18 -7.03
N THR A 44 3.76 -1.14 -8.09
CA THR A 44 2.31 -1.14 -7.98
C THR A 44 1.77 -2.56 -7.94
N PHE A 45 0.60 -2.76 -7.33
CA PHE A 45 -0.04 -4.07 -7.28
C PHE A 45 -1.55 -4.02 -7.53
N GLY A 46 -2.04 -4.98 -8.30
CA GLY A 46 -3.44 -5.09 -8.70
C GLY A 46 -4.35 -5.79 -7.69
N THR A 47 -5.65 -5.80 -7.98
CA THR A 47 -6.68 -6.43 -7.14
C THR A 47 -6.44 -7.92 -6.90
N GLU A 48 -5.84 -8.63 -7.89
CA GLU A 48 -5.53 -10.06 -7.77
C GLU A 48 -4.47 -10.31 -6.69
N VAL A 49 -3.46 -9.44 -6.58
CA VAL A 49 -2.40 -9.55 -5.56
C VAL A 49 -2.99 -9.40 -4.16
N VAL A 50 -3.89 -8.42 -3.98
CA VAL A 50 -4.64 -8.24 -2.73
C VAL A 50 -5.40 -9.51 -2.36
N GLY A 51 -6.21 -10.04 -3.28
CA GLY A 51 -7.01 -11.24 -3.05
C GLY A 51 -6.15 -12.47 -2.72
N LYS A 52 -5.05 -12.69 -3.45
CA LYS A 52 -4.10 -13.77 -3.19
C LYS A 52 -3.44 -13.64 -1.81
N PHE A 53 -3.02 -12.44 -1.44
CA PHE A 53 -2.36 -12.19 -0.15
C PHE A 53 -3.30 -12.47 1.02
N LEU A 54 -4.51 -11.92 0.96
CA LEU A 54 -5.54 -12.10 1.99
C LEU A 54 -5.95 -13.56 2.13
N SER A 55 -6.23 -14.25 1.02
CA SER A 55 -6.57 -15.67 1.03
C SER A 55 -5.45 -16.54 1.60
N LYS A 56 -4.20 -16.26 1.22
CA LYS A 56 -3.02 -17.02 1.71
C LYS A 56 -2.79 -16.87 3.22
N HIS A 57 -3.16 -15.74 3.79
CA HIS A 57 -2.89 -15.41 5.18
C HIS A 57 -4.14 -15.40 6.07
N GLU A 58 -5.29 -15.79 5.52
CA GLU A 58 -6.58 -15.83 6.23
C GLU A 58 -6.91 -14.47 6.86
N PHE A 59 -6.71 -13.40 6.09
CA PHE A 59 -7.06 -12.04 6.47
C PHE A 59 -8.25 -11.53 5.67
N ASP A 60 -9.01 -10.61 6.25
CA ASP A 60 -10.20 -10.03 5.62
C ASP A 60 -9.92 -8.72 4.90
N LEU A 61 -8.97 -7.92 5.40
CA LEU A 61 -8.74 -6.54 4.98
C LEU A 61 -7.27 -6.14 5.08
N ILE A 62 -6.78 -5.43 4.07
CA ILE A 62 -5.54 -4.64 4.14
C ILE A 62 -5.90 -3.19 4.47
N CYS A 63 -5.31 -2.63 5.52
CA CYS A 63 -5.44 -1.21 5.86
C CYS A 63 -4.08 -0.51 5.66
N ARG A 64 -4.04 0.59 4.89
CA ARG A 64 -2.77 1.22 4.50
C ARG A 64 -2.83 2.75 4.34
N ALA A 65 -1.63 3.34 4.31
CA ALA A 65 -1.23 4.76 4.22
C ALA A 65 -1.15 5.45 2.85
N HIS A 66 -0.20 6.41 2.81
CA HIS A 66 0.72 6.76 1.71
C HIS A 66 0.17 7.44 0.44
N GLN A 67 -1.08 7.21 0.04
CA GLN A 67 -1.72 7.96 -1.06
C GLN A 67 -2.71 8.97 -0.48
N VAL A 68 -2.64 10.22 -0.93
CA VAL A 68 -3.67 11.22 -0.68
C VAL A 68 -4.94 10.76 -1.38
N VAL A 69 -6.07 10.76 -0.67
CA VAL A 69 -7.38 10.37 -1.19
C VAL A 69 -8.40 11.43 -0.80
N GLU A 70 -9.37 11.70 -1.67
CA GLU A 70 -10.29 12.84 -1.58
C GLU A 70 -11.07 12.88 -0.26
N ASP A 71 -11.70 11.77 0.12
CA ASP A 71 -12.53 11.68 1.33
C ASP A 71 -11.74 11.31 2.60
N GLY A 72 -10.40 11.34 2.56
CA GLY A 72 -9.54 10.85 3.64
C GLY A 72 -9.55 9.32 3.81
N TYR A 73 -10.37 8.59 3.03
CA TYR A 73 -10.30 7.15 2.87
C TYR A 73 -10.76 6.71 1.47
N GLU A 74 -10.26 5.57 0.99
CA GLU A 74 -10.71 4.97 -0.26
C GLU A 74 -10.65 3.44 -0.20
N PHE A 75 -11.69 2.77 -0.69
CA PHE A 75 -11.70 1.31 -0.80
C PHE A 75 -11.23 0.83 -2.18
N PHE A 76 -10.45 -0.23 -2.18
CA PHE A 76 -9.93 -0.91 -3.36
C PHE A 76 -10.24 -2.42 -3.31
N ALA A 77 -10.08 -3.12 -4.45
CA ALA A 77 -10.21 -4.57 -4.58
C ALA A 77 -11.47 -5.14 -3.90
N LYS A 78 -12.67 -4.69 -4.31
CA LYS A 78 -13.96 -5.11 -3.71
C LYS A 78 -14.01 -4.91 -2.18
N ARG A 79 -13.47 -3.78 -1.71
CA ARG A 79 -13.38 -3.40 -0.28
C ARG A 79 -12.45 -4.29 0.55
N GLN A 80 -11.58 -5.05 -0.09
CA GLN A 80 -10.56 -5.88 0.59
C GLN A 80 -9.28 -5.10 0.91
N LEU A 81 -9.14 -3.87 0.42
CA LEU A 81 -8.11 -2.92 0.83
C LEU A 81 -8.75 -1.56 1.10
N VAL A 82 -8.27 -0.87 2.14
CA VAL A 82 -8.61 0.52 2.42
C VAL A 82 -7.34 1.36 2.54
N THR A 83 -7.30 2.47 1.80
CA THR A 83 -6.34 3.55 1.97
C THR A 83 -6.94 4.56 2.94
N LEU A 84 -6.18 4.97 3.95
CA LEU A 84 -6.55 6.04 4.89
C LEU A 84 -5.55 7.19 4.77
N PHE A 85 -6.04 8.41 4.82
CA PHE A 85 -5.22 9.62 4.79
C PHE A 85 -5.77 10.64 5.78
N SER A 86 -5.01 10.93 6.83
CA SER A 86 -5.49 11.74 7.98
C SER A 86 -4.96 13.18 8.01
N ALA A 87 -4.34 13.63 6.92
CA ALA A 87 -3.84 15.00 6.80
C ALA A 87 -4.75 15.81 5.87
N PRO A 88 -5.77 16.53 6.40
CA PRO A 88 -6.68 17.33 5.59
C PRO A 88 -5.94 18.48 4.90
N ASN A 89 -6.47 18.92 3.76
CA ASN A 89 -5.88 19.99 2.95
C ASN A 89 -4.37 19.77 2.75
N TYR A 90 -4.01 18.58 2.25
CA TYR A 90 -2.62 18.13 2.25
C TYR A 90 -1.72 19.17 1.57
N CYS A 91 -0.65 19.57 2.27
CA CYS A 91 0.28 20.63 1.84
C CYS A 91 -0.36 22.00 1.48
N GLY A 92 -1.66 22.22 1.71
CA GLY A 92 -2.36 23.39 1.21
C GLY A 92 -2.68 23.35 -0.29
N GLU A 93 -2.45 22.21 -0.95
CA GLU A 93 -2.55 22.05 -2.41
C GLU A 93 -3.70 21.12 -2.83
N PHE A 94 -4.23 20.34 -1.89
CA PHE A 94 -5.31 19.38 -2.11
C PHE A 94 -6.54 19.81 -1.31
N ASP A 95 -7.75 19.54 -1.81
CA ASP A 95 -9.01 19.79 -1.08
C ASP A 95 -9.53 18.52 -0.41
N ASN A 96 -8.62 17.66 0.05
CA ASN A 96 -8.99 16.40 0.72
C ASN A 96 -9.45 16.63 2.16
N ALA A 97 -10.37 15.76 2.59
CA ALA A 97 -10.97 15.76 3.93
C ALA A 97 -9.99 15.40 5.06
#